data_AF-A0AAW9KGM6-F1
#
_entry.id   AF-A0AAW9KGM6-F1
#
_cell.length_a   1.000
_cell.length_b   1.000
_cell.length_c   1.000
_cell.angle_alpha   90.00
_cell.angle_beta   90.00
_cell.angle_gamma   90.00
#
_symmetry.space_group_name_H-M   'P 1'
#
loop_
_entity.id
_entity.type
_entity.pdbx_description
1 polymer ?
#
loop_
_entity_poly.entity_id
_entity_poly.type
_entity_poly.pdbx_seq_one_letter_code
_entity_poly.pdbx_strand_id
1 'polypeptide(L)'
;VYTALGYPALTQYWVRKTRNELFSARPDGLPGDEDNGSLAAWYIFGAMGLYPLSPGVPQYVAGTPLFKRMTVHLEDGKDLVIEAANTSDANQYVAGLQLDSAAVNTLYVSHEQIAAGCTLSFDMTDQPAAEV
;
A
#
# COMPACT_ATOMS: atom_id res chain seq x y z
N VAL A 1 -4.74 6.86 8.42
CA VAL A 1 -4.91 7.27 9.83
C VAL A 1 -5.03 6.06 10.76
N TYR A 2 -5.99 5.15 10.57
CA TYR A 2 -6.14 3.96 11.43
C TYR A 2 -4.85 3.17 11.65
N THR A 3 -4.07 2.91 10.60
CA THR A 3 -2.74 2.28 10.73
C THR A 3 -1.84 3.05 11.70
N ALA A 4 -1.74 4.37 11.58
CA ALA A 4 -0.91 5.19 12.48
C ALA A 4 -1.41 5.18 13.94
N LEU A 5 -2.68 4.81 14.16
CA LEU A 5 -3.29 4.64 15.48
C LEU A 5 -3.18 3.20 16.03
N GLY A 6 -2.55 2.27 15.30
CA GLY A 6 -2.44 0.87 15.71
C GLY A 6 -3.57 -0.05 15.21
N TYR A 7 -4.43 0.43 14.31
CA TYR A 7 -5.57 -0.33 13.76
C TYR A 7 -5.40 -0.59 12.24
N PRO A 8 -4.35 -1.30 11.79
CA PRO A 8 -4.06 -1.47 10.37
C PRO A 8 -5.17 -2.20 9.61
N ALA A 9 -5.88 -3.14 10.25
CA ALA A 9 -6.98 -3.88 9.61
C ALA A 9 -8.11 -2.97 9.11
N LEU A 10 -8.42 -1.88 9.83
CA LEU A 10 -9.41 -0.89 9.40
C LEU A 10 -8.92 -0.10 8.19
N THR A 11 -7.64 0.29 8.14
CA THR A 11 -7.06 0.89 6.91
C THR A 11 -7.19 -0.08 5.74
N GLN A 12 -6.78 -1.34 5.93
CA GLN A 12 -6.77 -2.35 4.86
C GLN A 12 -8.17 -2.57 4.29
N TYR A 13 -9.18 -2.72 5.16
CA TYR A 13 -10.58 -2.83 4.77
C TYR A 13 -11.06 -1.61 3.97
N TRP A 14 -10.92 -0.41 4.51
CA TRP A 14 -11.47 0.79 3.88
C TRP A 14 -10.74 1.16 2.59
N VAL A 15 -9.42 1.01 2.53
CA VAL A 15 -8.66 1.26 1.31
C VAL A 15 -9.07 0.29 0.21
N ARG A 16 -9.23 -1.01 0.51
CA ARG A 16 -9.68 -2.02 -0.46
C ARG A 16 -11.10 -1.71 -0.94
N LYS A 17 -12.02 -1.43 -0.02
CA LYS A 17 -13.41 -1.12 -0.33
C LYS A 17 -13.54 0.12 -1.22
N THR A 18 -12.87 1.22 -0.85
CA THR A 18 -12.88 2.47 -1.61
C THR A 18 -12.37 2.26 -3.03
N ARG A 19 -11.25 1.55 -3.22
CA ARG A 19 -10.74 1.27 -4.58
C ARG A 19 -11.73 0.45 -5.42
N ASN A 20 -12.37 -0.54 -4.82
CA ASN A 20 -13.25 -1.47 -5.52
C ASN A 20 -14.61 -0.85 -5.87
N GLU A 21 -15.14 0.01 -5.01
CA GLU A 21 -16.49 0.56 -5.18
C GLU A 21 -16.50 1.92 -5.87
N LEU A 22 -15.44 2.72 -5.72
CA LEU A 22 -15.43 4.10 -6.18
C LEU A 22 -14.69 4.32 -7.49
N PHE A 23 -13.84 3.38 -7.91
CA PHE A 23 -13.02 3.52 -9.11
C PHE A 23 -13.39 2.47 -10.17
N SER A 24 -13.35 2.88 -11.44
CA SER A 24 -13.40 1.96 -12.57
C SER A 24 -12.63 2.48 -13.78
N ALA A 25 -12.36 1.62 -14.77
CA ALA A 25 -11.69 2.02 -16.01
C ALA A 25 -12.63 2.66 -17.05
N ARG A 26 -13.86 3.00 -16.66
CA ARG A 26 -14.86 3.61 -17.54
C ARG A 26 -14.65 5.14 -17.63
N PRO A 27 -15.22 5.82 -18.64
CA PRO A 27 -15.17 7.28 -18.72
C PRO A 27 -15.75 8.01 -17.50
N ASP A 28 -16.69 7.39 -16.78
CA ASP A 28 -17.31 7.84 -15.53
C ASP A 28 -16.68 7.21 -14.29
N GLY A 29 -15.46 6.68 -14.41
CA GLY A 29 -14.85 5.79 -13.42
C GLY A 29 -14.13 6.46 -12.26
N LEU A 30 -14.14 7.79 -12.15
CA LEU A 30 -13.57 8.51 -11.01
C LEU A 30 -14.69 8.95 -10.05
N PRO A 31 -14.48 8.88 -8.72
CA PRO A 31 -15.49 9.28 -7.74
C PRO A 31 -15.70 10.79 -7.61
N GLY A 32 -14.93 11.60 -8.32
CA GLY A 32 -14.96 13.05 -8.28
C GLY A 32 -13.95 13.64 -9.25
N ASP A 33 -13.66 14.93 -9.09
CA ASP A 33 -12.62 15.61 -9.86
C ASP A 33 -11.26 14.93 -9.65
N GLU A 34 -10.49 14.82 -10.73
CA GLU A 34 -9.20 14.13 -10.73
C GLU A 34 -8.12 14.90 -9.94
N ASP A 35 -8.32 16.20 -9.77
CA ASP A 35 -7.47 17.12 -9.00
C ASP A 35 -5.98 17.04 -9.40
N ASN A 36 -5.73 17.14 -10.72
CA ASN A 36 -4.40 17.32 -11.30
C ASN A 36 -3.39 16.23 -10.90
N GLY A 37 -3.80 14.97 -10.92
CA GLY A 37 -2.98 13.83 -10.54
C GLY A 37 -3.19 13.38 -9.10
N SER A 38 -3.88 14.15 -8.26
CA SER A 38 -4.01 13.83 -6.83
C SER A 38 -4.80 12.55 -6.60
N LEU A 39 -5.93 12.39 -7.30
CA LEU A 39 -6.79 11.22 -7.17
C LEU A 39 -6.12 9.98 -7.78
N ALA A 40 -5.44 10.14 -8.92
CA ALA A 40 -4.65 9.07 -9.54
C ALA A 40 -3.48 8.64 -8.63
N ALA A 41 -2.75 9.59 -8.05
CA ALA A 41 -1.67 9.32 -7.12
C ALA A 41 -2.16 8.55 -5.89
N TRP A 42 -3.31 8.95 -5.31
CA TRP A 42 -3.94 8.21 -4.21
C TRP A 42 -4.20 6.75 -4.59
N TYR A 43 -4.73 6.51 -5.79
CA TYR A 43 -4.99 5.16 -6.27
C TYR A 43 -3.70 4.35 -6.43
N ILE A 44 -2.66 4.92 -7.05
CA ILE A 44 -1.37 4.25 -7.27
C ILE A 44 -0.70 3.92 -5.93
N PHE A 45 -0.61 4.88 -5.01
CA PHE A 45 -0.09 4.65 -3.66
C PHE A 45 -0.89 3.57 -2.92
N GLY A 46 -2.22 3.67 -2.95
CA GLY A 46 -3.09 2.63 -2.42
C GLY A 46 -2.74 1.26 -3.01
N ALA A 47 -2.64 1.15 -4.33
CA ALA A 47 -2.37 -0.10 -5.04
C ALA A 47 -0.99 -0.69 -4.71
N MET A 48 0.01 0.16 -4.43
CA MET A 48 1.30 -0.27 -3.89
C MET A 48 1.21 -0.83 -2.46
N GLY A 49 0.16 -0.48 -1.72
CA GLY A 49 0.07 -0.78 -0.29
C GLY A 49 0.87 0.18 0.59
N LEU A 50 1.17 1.38 0.11
CA LEU A 50 1.95 2.40 0.81
C LEU A 50 1.28 3.77 0.68
N TYR A 51 1.38 4.64 1.69
CA TYR A 51 0.86 6.01 1.56
C TYR A 51 1.69 7.04 2.35
N PRO A 52 2.07 8.18 1.75
CA PRO A 52 2.79 9.25 2.44
C PRO A 52 1.80 10.07 3.30
N LEU A 53 1.45 9.56 4.50
CA LEU A 53 0.42 10.14 5.36
C LEU A 53 0.70 11.60 5.76
N SER A 54 1.98 11.94 5.96
CA SER A 54 2.41 13.27 6.38
C SER A 54 3.51 13.77 5.45
N PRO A 55 3.17 14.51 4.38
CA PRO A 55 4.15 15.10 3.49
C PRO A 55 5.21 15.90 4.25
N GLY A 56 6.48 15.71 3.90
CA GLY A 56 7.63 16.26 4.64
C GLY A 56 8.20 15.32 5.72
N VAL A 57 7.47 14.30 6.15
CA VAL A 57 8.00 13.18 6.93
C VAL A 57 8.43 12.07 5.96
N PRO A 58 9.68 11.59 6.01
CA PRO A 58 10.22 10.63 5.04
C PRO A 58 9.77 9.19 5.36
N GLN A 59 8.46 8.98 5.48
CA GLN A 59 7.84 7.71 5.86
C GLN A 59 6.59 7.43 5.04
N TYR A 60 6.39 6.16 4.69
CA TYR A 60 5.21 5.66 4.02
C TYR A 60 4.50 4.68 4.92
N VAL A 61 3.24 4.96 5.25
CA VAL A 61 2.41 4.12 6.10
C VAL A 61 1.95 2.90 5.30
N ALA A 62 2.06 1.72 5.91
CA ALA A 62 1.64 0.47 5.28
C ALA A 62 0.11 0.36 5.18
N GLY A 63 -0.36 -0.07 4.01
CA GLY A 63 -1.76 -0.32 3.67
C GLY A 63 -1.98 -1.77 3.24
N THR A 64 -2.70 -1.96 2.12
CA THR A 64 -2.93 -3.29 1.51
C THR A 64 -2.64 -3.23 0.00
N PRO A 65 -1.70 -4.07 -0.51
CA PRO A 65 -1.34 -4.08 -1.92
C PRO A 65 -2.44 -4.69 -2.79
N LEU A 66 -2.61 -4.14 -3.99
CA LEU A 66 -3.64 -4.58 -4.94
C LEU A 66 -3.16 -5.74 -5.82
N PHE A 67 -1.91 -5.69 -6.28
CA PHE A 67 -1.37 -6.65 -7.24
C PHE A 67 -0.48 -7.67 -6.56
N LYS A 68 -0.41 -8.88 -7.13
CA LYS A 68 0.51 -9.92 -6.67
C LYS A 68 1.97 -9.50 -6.75
N ARG A 69 2.29 -8.66 -7.72
CA ARG A 69 3.59 -8.02 -7.87
C ARG A 69 3.44 -6.67 -8.55
N MET A 70 4.17 -5.67 -8.06
CA MET A 70 4.35 -4.37 -8.71
C MET A 70 5.83 -4.00 -8.66
N THR A 71 6.36 -3.42 -9.73
CA THR A 71 7.73 -2.89 -9.76
C THR A 71 7.67 -1.41 -10.10
N VAL A 72 8.30 -0.58 -9.29
CA VAL A 72 8.49 0.84 -9.52
C VAL A 72 9.97 1.07 -9.84
N HIS A 73 10.23 1.53 -11.05
CA HIS A 73 11.58 1.87 -11.50
C HIS A 73 11.94 3.27 -10.98
N LEU A 74 13.01 3.36 -10.20
CA LEU A 74 13.52 4.59 -9.62
C LEU A 74 14.43 5.33 -10.60
N GLU A 75 14.58 6.64 -10.42
CA GLU A 75 15.33 7.50 -11.34
C GLU A 75 16.82 7.11 -11.46
N ASP A 76 17.39 6.49 -10.42
CA ASP A 76 18.77 6.04 -10.38
C ASP A 76 18.97 4.62 -10.95
N GLY A 77 17.94 4.06 -11.58
CA GLY A 77 17.95 2.73 -12.20
C GLY A 77 17.76 1.57 -11.22
N LYS A 78 17.52 1.84 -9.94
CA LYS A 78 17.13 0.82 -8.96
C LYS A 78 15.63 0.56 -9.02
N ASP A 79 15.20 -0.54 -8.39
CA ASP A 79 13.80 -0.92 -8.33
C ASP A 79 13.29 -0.95 -6.89
N LEU A 80 12.07 -0.45 -6.69
CA LEU A 80 11.20 -0.88 -5.60
C LEU A 80 10.31 -2.01 -6.13
N VAL A 81 10.47 -3.20 -5.59
CA VAL A 81 9.63 -4.36 -5.90
C VAL A 81 8.67 -4.60 -4.75
N ILE A 82 7.37 -4.64 -5.04
CA ILE A 82 6.32 -4.97 -4.08
C ILE A 82 5.78 -6.35 -4.45
N GLU A 83 5.82 -7.29 -3.52
CA GLU A 83 5.34 -8.66 -3.71
C GLU A 83 4.27 -9.00 -2.69
N ALA A 84 3.16 -9.54 -3.16
CA ALA A 84 2.01 -9.93 -2.35
C ALA A 84 1.32 -11.13 -3.01
N ALA A 85 2.06 -12.24 -3.17
CA ALA A 85 1.65 -13.38 -4.01
C ALA A 85 0.23 -13.91 -3.70
N ASN A 86 -0.16 -13.83 -2.42
CA ASN A 86 -1.44 -14.31 -1.92
C ASN A 86 -2.55 -13.25 -1.91
N THR A 87 -2.32 -12.01 -2.37
CA THR A 87 -3.39 -10.99 -2.44
C THR A 87 -4.51 -11.46 -3.36
N SER A 88 -5.73 -11.36 -2.86
CA SER A 88 -6.96 -11.75 -3.57
C SER A 88 -8.15 -10.99 -2.97
N ASP A 89 -9.36 -11.25 -3.45
CA ASP A 89 -10.57 -10.66 -2.85
C ASP A 89 -10.87 -11.22 -1.45
N ALA A 90 -10.43 -12.45 -1.16
CA ALA A 90 -10.50 -13.02 0.19
C ALA A 90 -9.32 -12.52 1.05
N ASN A 91 -8.11 -12.54 0.51
CA ASN A 91 -6.89 -12.23 1.24
C ASN A 91 -6.53 -10.75 1.10
N GLN A 92 -7.24 -9.90 1.83
CA GLN A 92 -7.05 -8.45 1.79
C GLN A 92 -6.23 -7.88 2.96
N TYR A 93 -6.00 -8.68 4.00
CA TYR A 93 -5.30 -8.25 5.21
C TYR A 93 -3.82 -8.63 5.16
N VAL A 94 -3.00 -7.83 5.84
CA VAL A 94 -1.55 -8.06 5.92
C VAL A 94 -1.22 -8.71 7.26
N ALA A 95 -0.70 -9.93 7.23
CA ALA A 95 -0.21 -10.67 8.39
C ALA A 95 1.23 -10.29 8.75
N GLY A 96 2.03 -9.88 7.76
CA GLY A 96 3.42 -9.50 7.94
C GLY A 96 3.95 -8.70 6.77
N LEU A 97 5.00 -7.92 7.04
CA LEU A 97 5.73 -7.15 6.05
C LEU A 97 7.22 -7.44 6.21
N GLN A 98 7.91 -7.64 5.10
CA GLN A 98 9.35 -7.82 5.05
C GLN A 98 9.98 -6.83 4.09
N LEU A 99 11.18 -6.35 4.42
CA LEU A 99 12.03 -5.55 3.55
C LEU A 99 13.32 -6.34 3.31
N ASP A 100 13.59 -6.70 2.05
CA ASP A 100 14.75 -7.52 1.65
C ASP A 100 14.93 -8.76 2.55
N SER A 101 13.82 -9.46 2.83
CA SER A 101 13.72 -10.63 3.72
C SER A 101 13.79 -10.35 5.23
N ALA A 102 14.07 -9.11 5.66
CA ALA A 102 14.04 -8.74 7.08
C ALA A 102 12.63 -8.31 7.51
N ALA A 103 12.15 -8.84 8.63
CA ALA A 103 10.83 -8.49 9.16
C ALA A 103 10.74 -7.00 9.53
N VAL A 104 9.67 -6.35 9.08
CA VAL A 104 9.32 -4.97 9.43
C VAL A 104 8.29 -5.01 10.54
N ASN A 105 8.70 -4.60 11.75
CA ASN A 105 7.82 -4.54 12.92
C ASN A 105 7.18 -3.15 13.12
N THR A 106 7.45 -2.21 12.22
CA THR A 106 6.85 -0.88 12.17
C THR A 106 5.63 -0.88 11.25
N LEU A 107 4.76 0.11 11.44
CA LEU A 107 3.59 0.32 10.56
C LEU A 107 3.90 1.24 9.36
N TYR A 108 5.18 1.47 9.10
CA TYR A 108 5.69 2.31 8.03
C TYR A 108 7.05 1.79 7.51
N VAL A 109 7.40 2.20 6.30
CA VAL A 109 8.73 2.04 5.68
C VAL A 109 9.32 3.43 5.44
N SER A 110 10.63 3.60 5.62
CA SER A 110 11.28 4.90 5.41
C SER A 110 11.49 5.21 3.93
N HIS A 111 11.58 6.49 3.59
CA HIS A 111 11.93 6.91 2.23
C HIS A 111 13.34 6.48 1.84
N GLU A 112 14.30 6.54 2.76
CA GLU A 112 15.68 6.09 2.54
C GLU A 112 15.73 4.62 2.10
N GLN A 113 14.96 3.75 2.76
CA GLN A 113 14.84 2.33 2.43
C GLN A 113 14.28 2.11 1.02
N ILE A 114 13.27 2.87 0.63
CA ILE A 114 12.68 2.77 -0.71
C ILE A 114 13.63 3.33 -1.77
N ALA A 115 14.23 4.50 -1.53
CA ALA A 115 15.15 5.15 -2.46
C ALA A 115 16.47 4.37 -2.64
N ALA A 116 16.83 3.51 -1.69
CA ALA A 116 17.94 2.57 -1.85
C ALA A 116 17.66 1.43 -2.83
N GLY A 117 16.40 1.27 -3.28
CA GLY A 117 15.92 0.09 -4.00
C GLY A 117 15.76 -1.08 -3.03
N CYS A 118 14.60 -1.71 -3.01
CA CYS A 118 14.32 -2.83 -2.11
C CYS A 118 13.16 -3.69 -2.60
N THR A 119 13.01 -4.87 -1.99
CA THR A 119 11.82 -5.71 -2.12
C THR A 119 10.99 -5.64 -0.84
N LEU A 120 9.74 -5.18 -0.96
CA LEU A 120 8.72 -5.25 0.06
C LEU A 120 7.81 -6.46 -0.16
N SER A 121 7.89 -7.44 0.74
CA SER A 121 7.06 -8.65 0.67
C SER A 121 5.95 -8.59 1.72
N PHE A 122 4.71 -8.58 1.26
CA PHE A 122 3.49 -8.60 2.08
C PHE A 122 2.98 -10.04 2.19
N ASP A 123 2.88 -10.54 3.42
CA ASP A 123 2.17 -11.77 3.72
C ASP A 123 0.67 -11.47 3.85
N MET A 124 -0.14 -12.04 2.96
CA MET A 124 -1.55 -11.72 2.81
C MET A 124 -2.43 -12.83 3.38
N THR A 125 -3.48 -12.43 4.11
CA THR A 125 -4.41 -13.34 4.81
C THR A 125 -5.86 -12.84 4.70
N ASP A 126 -6.82 -13.74 4.92
CA ASP A 126 -8.25 -13.43 5.02
C ASP A 126 -8.67 -13.02 6.45
N GLN A 127 -7.77 -13.17 7.43
CA GLN A 127 -8.04 -12.79 8.82
C GLN A 127 -7.45 -11.41 9.14
N PRO A 128 -8.25 -10.45 9.67
CA PRO A 128 -7.70 -9.21 10.18
C PRO A 128 -6.81 -9.48 11.39
N ALA A 129 -5.75 -8.67 11.55
CA ALA A 129 -4.96 -8.67 12.78
C ALA A 129 -5.86 -8.33 13.98
N ALA A 130 -5.64 -9.00 15.12
CA ALA A 130 -6.33 -8.66 16.35
C ALA A 130 -6.01 -7.21 16.74
N GLU A 131 -7.06 -6.43 17.03
CA GLU A 131 -6.90 -5.08 17.57
C GLU A 131 -6.39 -5.17 19.01
N VAL A 132 -5.45 -4.30 19.38
CA VAL A 132 -4.84 -4.23 20.72
C VAL A 132 -5.54 -3.17 21.56
#